data_AF-A0A504YQC3-F1
#
_entry.id   AF-A0A504YQC3-F1
#
_cell.length_a   1.000
_cell.length_b   1.000
_cell.length_c   1.000
_cell.angle_alpha   90.00
_cell.angle_beta   90.00
_cell.angle_gamma   90.00
#
_symmetry.space_group_name_H-M   'P 1'
#
loop_
_entity.id
_entity.type
_entity.pdbx_description
1 polymer ?
#
loop_
_entity_poly.entity_id
_entity_poly.type
_entity_poly.pdbx_seq_one_letter_code
_entity_poly.pdbx_strand_id
1 'polypeptide(L)'
;MLRLTVFLFRSVRDVGSFGPQSFRFKKKPGIFAYSLLASNRYYVLISKVMPTFCATLGYWQVGRRQWKLNLLAQIDENVHKSATPLPAEASASLDLPEYTPITVRGRFDHSREVLIGPRSLIDDMLPVGVLESGSKVMAPIPRSGKSTRRQRSAQSQPTSPVGYFVVTPFHLADRPGQSILVNRGWVHLDVRDPATRAAGQ
;
A
#
# COMPACT_ATOMS: atom_id res chain seq x y z
N MET A 1 15.43 45.90 -8.16
CA MET A 1 16.06 44.58 -8.36
C MET A 1 15.53 43.62 -7.31
N LEU A 2 14.51 42.81 -7.62
CA LEU A 2 14.01 41.77 -6.71
C LEU A 2 14.74 40.45 -6.98
N ARG A 3 15.45 39.94 -5.99
CA ARG A 3 16.15 38.66 -6.02
C ARG A 3 15.17 37.57 -5.55
N LEU A 4 14.58 36.84 -6.49
CA LEU A 4 13.66 35.74 -6.23
C LEU A 4 14.47 34.47 -5.94
N THR A 5 14.66 34.14 -4.67
CA THR A 5 15.31 32.87 -4.27
C THR A 5 14.29 31.74 -4.36
N VAL A 6 14.37 30.96 -5.43
CA VAL A 6 13.61 29.71 -5.59
C VAL A 6 14.29 28.62 -4.75
N PHE A 7 13.61 28.12 -3.72
CA PHE A 7 14.06 26.95 -2.98
C PHE A 7 13.84 25.68 -3.82
N LEU A 8 14.93 25.10 -4.32
CA LEU A 8 14.96 23.74 -4.85
C LEU A 8 14.74 22.75 -3.69
N PHE A 9 13.59 22.09 -3.67
CA PHE A 9 13.29 21.03 -2.70
C PHE A 9 14.10 19.77 -3.05
N ARG A 10 15.23 19.57 -2.36
CA ARG A 10 16.05 18.36 -2.43
C ARG A 10 15.53 17.32 -1.43
N SER A 11 15.04 16.20 -1.98
CA SER A 11 15.04 14.82 -1.46
C SER A 11 15.03 14.60 0.07
N VAL A 12 13.90 14.07 0.56
CA VAL A 12 13.71 13.51 1.91
C VAL A 12 14.54 12.22 2.07
N ARG A 13 15.62 12.27 2.84
CA ARG A 13 16.24 11.15 3.58
C ARG A 13 17.01 11.72 4.77
N ASP A 14 16.43 11.61 5.97
CA ASP A 14 17.10 11.04 7.15
C ASP A 14 16.23 11.27 8.39
N VAL A 15 15.86 10.16 9.02
CA VAL A 15 15.22 10.10 10.34
C VAL A 15 16.33 9.85 11.34
N GLY A 16 16.63 10.84 12.19
CA GLY A 16 17.60 10.76 13.28
C GLY A 16 17.01 11.31 14.58
N SER A 17 16.91 10.44 15.58
CA SER A 17 16.37 10.63 16.93
C SER A 17 17.18 11.61 17.79
N PHE A 18 16.53 12.50 18.56
CA PHE A 18 17.14 13.15 19.75
C PHE A 18 16.10 13.58 20.81
N GLY A 19 16.04 12.82 21.91
CA GLY A 19 15.99 13.23 23.34
C GLY A 19 14.85 14.13 23.92
N PRO A 20 14.32 13.84 25.13
CA PRO A 20 13.33 14.70 25.79
C PRO A 20 14.01 15.92 26.42
N GLN A 21 13.78 17.11 25.88
CA GLN A 21 14.16 18.37 26.53
C GLN A 21 13.06 18.80 27.51
N SER A 22 13.42 18.92 28.80
CA SER A 22 12.55 19.43 29.84
C SER A 22 12.19 20.90 29.61
N PHE A 23 10.96 21.19 29.18
CA PHE A 23 10.44 22.54 29.02
C PHE A 23 9.94 23.11 30.36
N ARG A 24 10.67 24.08 30.93
CA ARG A 24 10.23 24.85 32.09
C ARG A 24 9.36 26.02 31.63
N PHE A 25 8.04 25.88 31.77
CA PHE A 25 7.08 26.96 31.48
C PHE A 25 7.19 28.09 32.50
N LYS A 26 7.74 29.23 32.10
CA LYS A 26 7.67 30.48 32.86
C LYS A 26 6.37 31.21 32.49
N LYS A 27 5.34 31.10 33.33
CA LYS A 27 4.09 31.87 33.19
C LYS A 27 4.42 33.36 33.23
N LYS A 28 4.20 34.08 32.12
CA LYS A 28 4.07 35.54 32.12
C LYS A 28 2.58 35.89 32.21
N PRO A 29 2.11 36.60 33.24
CA PRO A 29 0.76 37.14 33.26
C PRO A 29 0.77 38.44 32.46
N GLY A 30 -0.05 38.51 31.42
CA GLY A 30 -0.07 39.66 30.53
C GLY A 30 -1.10 39.49 29.42
N ILE A 31 -2.37 39.46 29.85
CA ILE A 31 -3.50 40.10 29.19
C ILE A 31 -3.56 39.91 27.67
N PHE A 32 -4.46 39.00 27.27
CA PHE A 32 -5.07 38.90 25.95
C PHE A 32 -5.67 40.26 25.54
N ALA A 33 -4.85 41.12 24.94
CA ALA A 33 -5.34 42.21 24.12
C ALA A 33 -5.66 41.64 22.74
N TYR A 34 -6.89 41.17 22.55
CA TYR A 34 -7.50 41.08 21.23
C TYR A 34 -7.79 42.51 20.73
N SER A 35 -6.77 43.37 20.68
CA SER A 35 -6.91 44.75 20.25
C SER A 35 -6.92 44.81 18.72
N LEU A 36 -8.11 44.59 18.16
CA LEU A 36 -8.80 45.53 17.27
C LEU A 36 -8.04 46.21 16.11
N LEU A 37 -6.88 45.71 15.66
CA LEU A 37 -6.22 46.11 14.43
C LEU A 37 -5.49 44.93 13.78
N ALA A 38 -6.18 43.78 13.66
CA ALA A 38 -5.84 42.78 12.65
C ALA A 38 -6.02 43.44 11.27
N SER A 39 -4.99 44.17 10.86
CA SER A 39 -4.98 45.04 9.70
C SER A 39 -5.55 44.33 8.47
N ASN A 40 -6.38 45.02 7.67
CA ASN A 40 -6.88 44.59 6.36
C ASN A 40 -5.85 43.79 5.53
N ARG A 41 -4.56 44.14 5.64
CA ARG A 41 -3.43 43.43 5.02
C ARG A 41 -3.42 41.91 5.28
N TYR A 42 -3.71 41.42 6.49
CA TYR A 42 -3.67 39.98 6.79
C TYR A 42 -4.85 39.22 6.18
N TYR A 43 -6.05 39.78 6.22
CA TYR A 43 -7.24 39.19 5.57
C TYR A 43 -7.07 39.14 4.04
N VAL A 44 -6.52 40.20 3.44
CA VAL A 44 -6.21 40.23 2.00
C VAL A 44 -5.11 39.24 1.62
N LEU A 45 -4.11 39.02 2.48
CA LEU A 45 -3.07 38.02 2.25
C LEU A 45 -3.65 36.60 2.35
N ILE A 46 -4.40 36.29 3.41
CA ILE A 46 -4.99 34.95 3.60
C ILE A 46 -6.00 34.63 2.48
N SER A 47 -6.84 35.59 2.06
CA SER A 47 -7.81 35.37 0.99
C SER A 47 -7.17 35.08 -0.37
N LYS A 48 -5.91 35.47 -0.59
CA LYS A 48 -5.15 35.16 -1.81
C LYS A 48 -4.27 33.91 -1.67
N VAL A 49 -3.68 33.68 -0.50
CA VAL A 49 -2.77 32.54 -0.27
C VAL A 49 -3.54 31.23 -0.20
N MET A 50 -4.69 31.19 0.47
CA MET A 50 -5.45 29.95 0.63
C MET A 50 -5.97 29.41 -0.71
N PRO A 51 -6.61 30.20 -1.59
CA PRO A 51 -7.07 29.69 -2.89
C PRO A 51 -5.93 29.31 -3.83
N THR A 52 -4.82 30.06 -3.83
CA THR A 52 -3.67 29.73 -4.67
C THR A 52 -3.03 28.42 -4.25
N PHE A 53 -2.83 28.21 -2.93
CA PHE A 53 -2.35 26.94 -2.41
C PHE A 53 -3.30 25.77 -2.73
N CYS A 54 -4.61 25.98 -2.53
CA CYS A 54 -5.62 24.98 -2.85
C CYS A 54 -5.63 24.63 -4.35
N ALA A 55 -5.49 25.61 -5.24
CA ALA A 55 -5.44 25.38 -6.68
C ALA A 55 -4.16 24.64 -7.11
N THR A 56 -2.99 24.98 -6.53
CA THR A 56 -1.74 24.27 -6.80
C THR A 56 -1.82 22.81 -6.33
N LEU A 57 -2.34 22.57 -5.12
CA LEU A 57 -2.55 21.22 -4.62
C LEU A 57 -3.57 20.46 -5.46
N GLY A 58 -4.68 21.11 -5.84
CA GLY A 58 -5.70 20.51 -6.69
C GLY A 58 -5.14 20.07 -8.05
N TYR A 59 -4.38 20.94 -8.71
CA TYR A 59 -3.69 20.62 -9.96
C TYR A 59 -2.75 19.42 -9.81
N TRP A 60 -1.96 19.39 -8.74
CA TRP A 60 -1.07 18.25 -8.46
C TRP A 60 -1.85 16.95 -8.22
N GLN A 61 -2.96 16.99 -7.47
CA GLN A 61 -3.80 15.82 -7.22
C GLN A 61 -4.38 15.25 -8.53
N VAL A 62 -4.80 16.11 -9.45
CA VAL A 62 -5.27 15.69 -10.78
C VAL A 62 -4.14 15.03 -11.57
N GLY A 63 -2.95 15.63 -11.61
CA GLY A 63 -1.78 15.02 -12.25
C GLY A 63 -1.41 13.67 -11.63
N ARG A 64 -1.43 13.59 -10.29
CA ARG A 64 -1.15 12.34 -9.54
C ARG A 64 -2.19 11.26 -9.83
N ARG A 65 -3.47 11.64 -9.95
CA ARG A 65 -4.54 10.74 -10.37
C ARG A 65 -4.31 10.26 -11.81
N GLN A 66 -4.01 11.16 -12.74
CA GLN A 66 -3.80 10.80 -14.15
C GLN A 66 -2.63 9.83 -14.31
N TRP A 67 -1.52 10.06 -13.58
CA TRP A 67 -0.41 9.11 -13.55
C TRP A 67 -0.84 7.71 -13.07
N LYS A 68 -1.64 7.63 -11.99
CA LYS A 68 -2.17 6.35 -11.51
C LYS A 68 -3.09 5.67 -12.53
N LEU A 69 -3.95 6.44 -13.20
CA LEU A 69 -4.84 5.90 -14.24
C LEU A 69 -4.04 5.38 -15.43
N ASN A 70 -3.01 6.11 -15.87
CA ASN A 70 -2.14 5.67 -16.94
C ASN A 70 -1.36 4.39 -16.59
N LEU A 71 -0.94 4.24 -15.33
CA LEU A 71 -0.32 2.99 -14.85
C LEU A 71 -1.31 1.83 -14.87
N LEU A 72 -2.54 2.05 -14.39
CA LEU A 72 -3.56 1.00 -14.39
C LEU A 72 -3.88 0.56 -15.82
N ALA A 73 -4.02 1.49 -16.76
CA ALA A 73 -4.24 1.19 -18.17
C ALA A 73 -3.08 0.39 -18.79
N GLN A 74 -1.83 0.72 -18.47
CA GLN A 74 -0.66 -0.04 -18.93
C GLN A 74 -0.64 -1.47 -18.38
N ILE A 75 -0.96 -1.65 -17.09
CA ILE A 75 -1.04 -2.98 -16.48
C ILE A 75 -2.16 -3.79 -17.12
N ASP A 76 -3.34 -3.20 -17.28
CA ASP A 76 -4.49 -3.85 -17.93
C ASP A 76 -4.15 -4.28 -19.35
N GLU A 77 -3.50 -3.42 -20.14
CA GLU A 77 -3.02 -3.77 -21.48
C GLU A 77 -2.01 -4.93 -21.43
N ASN A 78 -1.02 -4.87 -20.53
CA ASN A 78 0.03 -5.89 -20.44
C ASN A 78 -0.50 -7.26 -20.03
N VAL A 79 -1.44 -7.32 -19.09
CA VAL A 79 -2.03 -8.58 -18.61
C VAL A 79 -2.79 -9.31 -19.73
N HIS A 80 -3.38 -8.56 -20.67
CA HIS A 80 -4.12 -9.12 -21.80
C HIS A 80 -3.26 -9.40 -23.06
N LYS A 81 -1.95 -9.10 -23.03
CA LYS A 81 -1.04 -9.45 -24.13
C LYS A 81 -0.86 -10.95 -24.25
N SER A 82 -0.60 -11.45 -25.46
CA SER A 82 -0.32 -12.86 -25.70
C SER A 82 0.91 -13.31 -24.89
N ALA A 83 0.81 -14.49 -24.30
CA ALA A 83 1.87 -15.03 -23.46
C ALA A 83 3.20 -15.15 -24.23
N THR A 84 4.22 -14.45 -23.77
CA THR A 84 5.54 -14.39 -24.42
C THR A 84 6.48 -15.42 -23.77
N PRO A 85 7.31 -16.15 -24.53
CA PRO A 85 8.27 -17.08 -23.95
C PRO A 85 9.31 -16.34 -23.10
N LEU A 86 9.77 -16.97 -22.00
CA LEU A 86 10.79 -16.38 -21.15
C LEU A 86 12.15 -16.31 -21.88
N PRO A 87 12.77 -15.11 -22.02
CA PRO A 87 14.02 -14.95 -22.74
C PRO A 87 15.17 -15.76 -22.12
N ALA A 88 16.19 -16.09 -22.94
CA ALA A 88 17.39 -16.85 -22.57
C ALA A 88 18.10 -16.29 -21.34
N GLU A 89 18.23 -14.97 -21.33
CA GLU A 89 19.01 -14.23 -20.36
C GLU A 89 18.12 -13.61 -19.29
N ALA A 90 18.55 -13.69 -18.04
CA ALA A 90 17.86 -13.05 -16.92
C ALA A 90 17.88 -11.52 -17.05
N SER A 91 18.92 -10.93 -17.64
CA SER A 91 18.98 -9.49 -17.91
C SER A 91 17.92 -9.04 -18.91
N ALA A 92 17.75 -9.81 -20.00
CA ALA A 92 16.72 -9.55 -20.99
C ALA A 92 15.30 -9.70 -20.44
N SER A 93 15.12 -10.37 -19.30
CA SER A 93 13.82 -10.42 -18.62
C SER A 93 13.39 -9.08 -17.99
N LEU A 94 14.35 -8.20 -17.67
CA LEU A 94 14.08 -6.86 -17.13
C LEU A 94 13.55 -5.89 -18.18
N ASP A 95 13.80 -6.18 -19.46
CA ASP A 95 13.31 -5.38 -20.58
C ASP A 95 11.85 -5.70 -20.94
N LEU A 96 11.28 -6.79 -20.38
CA LEU A 96 9.87 -7.08 -20.56
C LEU A 96 9.00 -6.08 -19.77
N PRO A 97 7.86 -5.65 -20.34
CA PRO A 97 6.89 -4.87 -19.60
C PRO A 97 6.41 -5.62 -18.35
N GLU A 98 6.32 -4.93 -17.22
CA GLU A 98 5.77 -5.50 -15.99
C GLU A 98 4.34 -6.06 -16.23
N TYR A 99 3.99 -7.13 -15.52
CA TYR A 99 2.68 -7.81 -15.60
C TYR A 99 2.36 -8.45 -16.95
N THR A 100 3.36 -8.76 -17.76
CA THR A 100 3.17 -9.52 -19.01
C THR A 100 3.07 -11.02 -18.71
N PRO A 101 2.08 -11.75 -19.26
CA PRO A 101 1.99 -13.19 -19.08
C PRO A 101 3.15 -13.91 -19.77
N ILE A 102 3.70 -14.91 -19.09
CA ILE A 102 4.82 -15.72 -19.58
C ILE A 102 4.46 -17.21 -19.58
N THR A 103 4.91 -17.91 -20.62
CA THR A 103 4.79 -19.37 -20.70
C THR A 103 6.13 -20.01 -20.42
N VAL A 104 6.18 -20.92 -19.45
CA VAL A 104 7.37 -21.67 -19.07
C VAL A 104 7.04 -23.14 -18.84
N ARG A 105 8.01 -24.03 -19.07
CA ARG A 105 7.91 -25.46 -18.78
C ARG A 105 8.97 -25.86 -17.77
N GLY A 106 8.63 -26.77 -16.86
CA GLY A 106 9.49 -27.06 -15.71
C GLY A 106 8.79 -27.77 -14.56
N ARG A 107 9.41 -27.72 -13.38
CA ARG A 107 8.91 -28.35 -12.16
C ARG A 107 9.09 -27.44 -10.94
N PHE A 108 8.10 -27.42 -10.05
CA PHE A 108 8.19 -26.73 -8.76
C PHE A 108 9.05 -27.51 -7.75
N ASP A 109 9.91 -26.80 -7.02
CA ASP A 109 10.61 -27.32 -5.85
C ASP A 109 9.86 -26.91 -4.57
N HIS A 110 8.95 -27.77 -4.12
CA HIS A 110 8.15 -27.57 -2.91
C HIS A 110 8.98 -27.63 -1.62
N SER A 111 10.20 -28.16 -1.66
CA SER A 111 11.07 -28.24 -0.46
C SER A 111 11.60 -26.87 -0.03
N ARG A 112 11.62 -25.90 -0.96
CA ARG A 112 12.13 -24.53 -0.75
C ARG A 112 11.04 -23.47 -0.87
N GLU A 113 9.80 -23.82 -0.53
CA GLU A 113 8.68 -22.88 -0.51
C GLU A 113 8.87 -21.80 0.56
N VAL A 114 8.60 -20.54 0.20
CA VAL A 114 8.70 -19.37 1.08
C VAL A 114 7.34 -18.74 1.27
N LEU A 115 6.97 -18.49 2.53
CA LEU A 115 5.73 -17.82 2.91
C LEU A 115 5.98 -16.34 3.15
N ILE A 116 5.31 -15.48 2.38
CA ILE A 116 5.42 -14.03 2.53
C ILE A 116 4.29 -13.53 3.43
N GLY A 117 4.63 -13.40 4.72
CA GLY A 117 4.00 -12.57 5.77
C GLY A 117 2.48 -12.67 5.98
N PRO A 118 1.97 -12.22 7.14
CA PRO A 118 0.53 -12.06 7.30
C PRO A 118 0.04 -10.98 6.32
N ARG A 119 -0.73 -11.40 5.32
CA ARG A 119 -1.34 -10.59 4.27
C ARG A 119 -2.84 -10.81 4.29
N SER A 120 -3.59 -9.71 4.25
CA SER A 120 -5.04 -9.76 4.02
C SER A 120 -5.30 -10.24 2.60
N LEU A 121 -6.29 -11.11 2.45
CA LEU A 121 -6.81 -11.42 1.13
C LEU A 121 -7.50 -10.18 0.52
N ILE A 122 -7.26 -9.93 -0.77
CA ILE A 122 -8.01 -8.94 -1.54
C ILE A 122 -9.28 -9.63 -2.03
N ASP A 123 -10.43 -9.29 -1.44
CA ASP A 123 -11.71 -9.98 -1.69
C ASP A 123 -12.64 -9.27 -2.68
N ASP A 124 -12.16 -8.20 -3.35
CA ASP A 124 -12.96 -7.32 -4.22
C ASP A 124 -13.80 -8.07 -5.29
N MET A 125 -13.39 -9.30 -5.65
CA MET A 125 -14.00 -10.15 -6.69
C MET A 125 -14.65 -11.44 -6.14
N LEU A 126 -14.53 -11.73 -4.84
CA LEU A 126 -15.11 -12.93 -4.26
C LEU A 126 -16.54 -12.65 -3.80
N PRO A 127 -17.52 -13.52 -4.10
CA PRO A 127 -18.86 -13.35 -3.56
C PRO A 127 -18.81 -13.36 -2.03
N VAL A 128 -19.52 -12.41 -1.42
CA VAL A 128 -19.64 -12.28 0.03
C VAL A 128 -20.07 -13.63 0.63
N GLY A 129 -19.25 -14.19 1.51
CA GLY A 129 -19.55 -15.46 2.22
C GLY A 129 -18.70 -16.68 1.83
N VAL A 130 -17.89 -16.63 0.76
CA VAL A 130 -17.08 -17.80 0.33
C VAL A 130 -16.01 -18.22 1.36
N LEU A 131 -15.52 -17.29 2.17
CA LEU A 131 -14.43 -17.53 3.12
C LEU A 131 -14.82 -17.33 4.59
N GLU A 132 -16.10 -17.07 4.88
CA GLU A 132 -16.60 -16.91 6.25
C GLU A 132 -16.52 -18.21 7.05
N SER A 133 -16.42 -19.37 6.39
CA SER A 133 -16.52 -20.69 7.05
C SER A 133 -15.27 -21.12 7.84
N GLY A 134 -14.14 -20.40 7.79
CA GLY A 134 -12.90 -20.81 8.48
C GLY A 134 -12.29 -19.77 9.42
N SER A 135 -12.73 -18.51 9.35
CA SER A 135 -12.06 -17.40 10.01
C SER A 135 -12.58 -17.19 11.43
N LYS A 136 -12.17 -18.03 12.38
CA LYS A 136 -12.31 -17.74 13.81
C LYS A 136 -11.26 -16.70 14.23
N VAL A 137 -11.29 -15.52 13.61
CA VAL A 137 -10.35 -14.44 13.93
C VAL A 137 -10.82 -13.72 15.19
N MET A 138 -9.91 -13.70 16.17
CA MET A 138 -10.01 -13.08 17.47
C MET A 138 -10.73 -11.72 17.41
N ALA A 139 -11.94 -11.68 17.97
CA ALA A 139 -12.67 -10.42 18.15
C ALA A 139 -11.79 -9.43 18.94
N PRO A 140 -11.83 -8.12 18.63
CA PRO A 140 -11.18 -7.12 19.47
C PRO A 140 -11.65 -7.30 20.91
N ILE A 141 -10.71 -7.38 21.85
CA ILE A 141 -11.01 -7.43 23.29
C ILE A 141 -12.04 -6.34 23.59
N PRO A 142 -13.23 -6.66 24.13
CA PRO A 142 -14.23 -5.65 24.41
C PRO A 142 -13.65 -4.69 25.45
N ARG A 143 -13.32 -3.47 25.02
CA ARG A 143 -13.06 -2.36 25.94
C ARG A 143 -14.38 -2.12 26.67
N SER A 144 -14.46 -2.61 27.90
CA SER A 144 -15.53 -2.30 28.85
C SER A 144 -15.68 -0.78 28.96
N GLY A 145 -16.66 -0.25 28.25
CA GLY A 145 -17.03 1.16 28.23
C GLY A 145 -18.50 1.26 27.88
N LYS A 146 -19.35 1.27 28.91
CA LYS A 146 -20.79 1.54 28.78
C LYS A 146 -20.97 2.92 28.16
N SER A 147 -21.39 2.99 26.90
CA SER A 147 -22.00 4.20 26.34
C SER A 147 -22.95 3.83 25.20
N THR A 148 -24.23 3.88 25.54
CA THR A 148 -25.38 3.86 24.64
C THR A 148 -25.28 5.01 23.64
N ARG A 149 -24.91 4.72 22.39
CA ARG A 149 -25.02 5.68 21.28
C ARG A 149 -25.55 4.99 20.03
N ARG A 150 -26.85 5.20 19.80
CA ARG A 150 -27.58 5.25 18.52
C ARG A 150 -27.02 4.33 17.41
N GLN A 151 -27.68 3.20 17.20
CA GLN A 151 -27.52 2.31 16.05
C GLN A 151 -27.63 3.11 14.74
N ARG A 152 -26.49 3.53 14.20
CA ARG A 152 -26.28 3.47 12.75
C ARG A 152 -25.74 2.08 12.52
N SER A 153 -26.41 1.31 11.68
CA SER A 153 -25.91 0.08 11.08
C SER A 153 -24.58 0.37 10.39
N ALA A 154 -23.50 0.28 11.18
CA ALA A 154 -22.17 0.15 10.64
C ALA A 154 -22.16 -1.22 9.99
N GLN A 155 -22.25 -1.25 8.66
CA GLN A 155 -21.89 -2.40 7.86
C GLN A 155 -20.45 -2.74 8.27
N SER A 156 -20.30 -3.64 9.24
CA SER A 156 -19.00 -4.13 9.66
C SER A 156 -18.41 -4.77 8.42
N GLN A 157 -17.41 -4.12 7.82
CA GLN A 157 -16.62 -4.77 6.78
C GLN A 157 -16.20 -6.13 7.32
N PRO A 158 -16.49 -7.24 6.62
CA PRO A 158 -15.97 -8.53 7.01
C PRO A 158 -14.46 -8.35 7.19
N THR A 159 -13.94 -8.77 8.35
CA THR A 159 -12.50 -8.67 8.58
C THR A 159 -11.85 -9.58 7.55
N SER A 160 -11.19 -9.01 6.54
CA SER A 160 -10.57 -9.80 5.49
C SER A 160 -9.60 -10.80 6.14
N PRO A 161 -9.73 -12.10 5.82
CA PRO A 161 -8.94 -13.10 6.48
C PRO A 161 -7.45 -12.84 6.28
N VAL A 162 -6.67 -13.07 7.34
CA VAL A 162 -5.22 -12.93 7.31
C VAL A 162 -4.60 -14.28 6.95
N GLY A 163 -3.65 -14.26 6.03
CA GLY A 163 -2.98 -15.47 5.54
C GLY A 163 -1.61 -15.14 4.96
N TYR A 164 -1.09 -15.99 4.09
CA TYR A 164 0.26 -15.88 3.53
C TYR A 164 0.22 -16.01 2.02
N PHE A 165 1.08 -15.28 1.30
CA PHE A 165 1.37 -15.62 -0.09
C PHE A 165 2.43 -16.71 -0.16
N VAL A 166 2.16 -17.72 -0.97
CA VAL A 166 3.05 -18.84 -1.21
C VAL A 166 3.92 -18.54 -2.43
N VAL A 167 5.23 -18.44 -2.22
CA VAL A 167 6.20 -18.30 -3.32
C VAL A 167 7.05 -19.56 -3.40
N THR A 168 7.01 -20.22 -4.54
CA THR A 168 7.71 -21.51 -4.75
C THR A 168 8.70 -21.35 -5.91
N PRO A 169 9.96 -21.81 -5.74
CA PRO A 169 10.90 -21.89 -6.84
C PRO A 169 10.42 -22.86 -7.93
N PHE A 170 10.55 -22.46 -9.19
CA PHE A 170 10.24 -23.25 -10.38
C PHE A 170 11.49 -23.43 -11.23
N HIS A 171 11.91 -24.69 -11.39
CA HIS A 171 13.05 -25.06 -12.22
C HIS A 171 12.64 -25.20 -13.68
N LEU A 172 13.35 -24.52 -14.57
CA LEU A 172 13.05 -24.55 -15.99
C LEU A 172 13.56 -25.84 -16.63
N ALA A 173 12.72 -26.49 -17.44
CA ALA A 173 13.09 -27.69 -18.19
C ALA A 173 14.11 -27.38 -19.30
N ASP A 174 13.97 -26.23 -19.94
CA ASP A 174 14.82 -25.83 -21.08
C ASP A 174 16.22 -25.40 -20.64
N ARG A 175 16.41 -25.05 -19.35
CA ARG A 175 17.67 -24.52 -18.80
C ARG A 175 17.96 -25.10 -17.41
N PRO A 176 18.64 -26.25 -17.32
CA PRO A 176 18.94 -26.88 -16.05
C PRO A 176 19.83 -25.97 -15.19
N GLY A 177 19.44 -25.79 -13.92
CA GLY A 177 20.17 -24.97 -12.94
C GLY A 177 19.65 -23.54 -12.75
N GLN A 178 18.77 -23.05 -13.63
CA GLN A 178 18.05 -21.78 -13.42
C GLN A 178 16.69 -22.03 -12.75
N SER A 179 16.32 -21.15 -11.82
CA SER A 179 15.02 -21.16 -11.15
C SER A 179 14.40 -19.78 -11.14
N ILE A 180 13.09 -19.72 -11.38
CA ILE A 180 12.28 -18.51 -11.18
C ILE A 180 11.44 -18.64 -9.92
N LEU A 181 11.10 -17.52 -9.29
CA LEU A 181 10.18 -17.51 -8.16
C LEU A 181 8.77 -17.24 -8.66
N VAL A 182 7.83 -18.13 -8.33
CA VAL A 182 6.43 -18.01 -8.74
C VAL A 182 5.56 -17.82 -7.51
N ASN A 183 4.76 -16.76 -7.49
CA ASN A 183 3.70 -16.59 -6.51
C ASN A 183 2.52 -17.49 -6.90
N ARG A 184 2.25 -18.54 -6.11
CA ARG A 184 1.17 -19.51 -6.36
C ARG A 184 -0.18 -19.06 -5.80
N GLY A 185 -0.23 -17.94 -5.09
CA GLY A 185 -1.44 -17.38 -4.53
C GLY A 185 -1.44 -17.34 -3.01
N TRP A 186 -2.63 -17.10 -2.46
CA TRP A 186 -2.85 -16.83 -1.05
C TRP A 186 -3.39 -18.06 -0.32
N VAL A 187 -2.94 -18.25 0.92
CA VAL A 187 -3.31 -19.38 1.79
C VAL A 187 -3.70 -18.87 3.17
N HIS A 188 -4.78 -19.41 3.76
CA HIS A 188 -5.25 -19.04 5.10
C HIS A 188 -4.24 -19.42 6.21
N LEU A 189 -4.32 -18.75 7.36
CA LEU A 189 -3.42 -18.95 8.51
C LEU A 189 -3.33 -20.42 8.96
N ASP A 190 -4.47 -21.11 8.98
CA ASP A 190 -4.60 -22.48 9.52
C ASP A 190 -4.04 -23.55 8.59
N VAL A 191 -3.96 -23.28 7.29
CA VAL A 191 -3.45 -24.21 6.26
C VAL A 191 -2.05 -23.82 5.78
N ARG A 192 -1.28 -23.19 6.67
CA ARG A 192 0.08 -22.74 6.38
C ARG A 192 1.03 -23.89 5.99
N ASP A 193 0.92 -25.03 6.66
CA ASP A 193 1.83 -26.17 6.46
C ASP A 193 1.62 -26.80 5.08
N PRO A 194 2.67 -26.95 4.24
CA PRO A 194 2.59 -27.66 2.97
C PRO A 194 1.92 -29.03 3.06
N ALA A 195 2.15 -29.80 4.14
CA ALA A 195 1.58 -31.13 4.32
C ALA A 195 0.03 -31.11 4.37
N THR A 196 -0.55 -30.03 4.90
CA THR A 196 -2.01 -29.83 4.97
C THR A 196 -2.63 -29.41 3.63
N ARG A 197 -1.81 -29.14 2.60
CA ARG A 197 -2.21 -28.61 1.29
C ARG A 197 -1.96 -29.54 0.11
N ALA A 198 -1.90 -30.86 0.33
CA ALA A 198 -1.56 -31.84 -0.72
C ALA A 198 -2.45 -31.79 -1.98
N ALA A 199 -3.70 -31.35 -1.86
CA ALA A 199 -4.63 -31.23 -2.99
C ALA A 199 -4.29 -30.09 -3.99
N GLY A 200 -3.42 -29.14 -3.60
CA GLY A 200 -3.00 -28.00 -4.43
C GLY A 200 -1.50 -27.96 -4.73
N GLN A 201 -0.78 -29.08 -4.53
CA GLN A 201 0.64 -29.23 -4.85
C GLN A 201 0.86 -29.88 -6.22
#